data_AF-A0A7W8DE75-F1
#
_entry.id   AF-A0A7W8DE75-F1
#
_cell.length_a   1.000
_cell.length_b   1.000
_cell.length_c   1.000
_cell.angle_alpha   90.00
_cell.angle_beta   90.00
_cell.angle_gamma   90.00
#
_symmetry.space_group_name_H-M   'P 1'
#
loop_
_entity.id
_entity.type
_entity.pdbx_description
1 polymer ?
#
loop_
_entity_poly.entity_id
_entity_poly.type
_entity_poly.pdbx_seq_one_letter_code
_entity_poly.pdbx_strand_id
1 'polypeptide(L)'
;MPAFCPCGSGRPYADCCGRRHAGEAAPGAAAQMRSRCSAYALELRNDLLTTWHPDTRPAALALEAPPGARTTRLGLQVKRQVVTGPDRAEVEFIAR
;
A
#
# COMPACT_ATOMS: atom_id res chain seq x y z
N MET A 1 1.10 -2.09 -16.43
CA MET A 1 0.29 -2.11 -15.18
C MET A 1 -0.45 -3.43 -15.08
N PRO A 2 -0.59 -4.03 -13.88
CA PRO A 2 -1.23 -5.33 -13.74
C PRO A 2 -2.75 -5.23 -13.95
N ALA A 3 -3.35 -6.27 -14.56
CA ALA A 3 -4.80 -6.34 -14.75
C ALA A 3 -5.55 -6.36 -13.40
N PHE A 4 -5.00 -7.07 -12.41
CA PHE A 4 -5.55 -7.16 -11.06
C PHE A 4 -4.69 -6.42 -10.05
N CYS A 5 -5.34 -5.89 -9.02
CA CYS A 5 -4.65 -5.18 -7.96
C CYS A 5 -3.68 -6.10 -7.20
N PRO A 6 -2.40 -5.70 -7.02
CA PRO A 6 -1.44 -6.49 -6.27
C PRO A 6 -1.89 -6.82 -4.84
N CYS A 7 -2.68 -5.95 -4.18
CA CYS A 7 -3.11 -6.14 -2.78
C CYS A 7 -3.92 -7.42 -2.47
N GLY A 8 -4.26 -8.23 -3.47
CA GLY A 8 -5.00 -9.48 -3.28
C GLY A 8 -6.52 -9.31 -3.18
N SER A 9 -7.06 -8.12 -3.46
CA SER A 9 -8.52 -7.88 -3.43
C SER A 9 -9.32 -8.56 -4.56
N GLY A 10 -8.64 -9.09 -5.58
CA GLY A 10 -9.27 -9.65 -6.79
C GLY A 10 -9.89 -8.62 -7.74
N ARG A 11 -9.86 -7.32 -7.39
CA ARG A 11 -10.40 -6.24 -8.21
C ARG A 11 -9.38 -5.74 -9.25
N PRO A 12 -9.83 -5.15 -10.37
CA PRO A 12 -8.93 -4.45 -11.28
C PRO A 12 -8.10 -3.39 -10.56
N TYR A 13 -6.83 -3.22 -10.95
CA TYR A 13 -5.95 -2.24 -10.31
C TYR A 13 -6.54 -0.83 -10.33
N ALA A 14 -7.05 -0.39 -11.48
CA ALA A 14 -7.64 0.93 -11.67
C ALA A 14 -8.83 1.19 -10.73
N ASP A 15 -9.60 0.15 -10.38
CA ASP A 15 -10.74 0.25 -9.47
C ASP A 15 -10.41 0.01 -7.99
N CYS A 16 -9.16 -0.36 -7.70
CA CYS A 16 -8.72 -0.71 -6.36
C CYS A 16 -7.66 0.30 -5.87
N CYS A 17 -6.39 -0.08 -5.82
CA CYS A 17 -5.33 0.79 -5.33
C CYS A 17 -4.95 1.89 -6.34
N GLY A 18 -5.27 1.71 -7.63
CA GLY A 18 -5.05 2.72 -8.65
C GLY A 18 -5.76 4.06 -8.36
N ARG A 19 -6.97 4.03 -7.79
CA ARG A 19 -7.66 5.26 -7.38
C ARG A 19 -6.91 6.04 -6.30
N ARG A 20 -6.35 5.33 -5.31
CA ARG A 20 -5.56 5.95 -4.24
C ARG A 20 -4.25 6.50 -4.79
N HIS A 21 -3.61 5.78 -5.71
CA HIS A 21 -2.39 6.25 -6.35
C HIS A 21 -2.65 7.44 -7.30
N ALA A 22 -3.90 7.59 -7.77
CA ALA A 22 -4.35 8.77 -8.49
C ALA A 22 -4.75 9.95 -7.57
N GLY A 23 -4.57 9.83 -6.26
CA GLY A 23 -4.83 10.89 -5.27
C GLY A 23 -6.16 10.78 -4.53
N GLU A 24 -6.97 9.75 -4.76
CA GLU A 24 -8.21 9.55 -3.99
C GLU A 24 -7.89 9.17 -2.54
N ALA A 25 -8.56 9.82 -1.58
CA ALA A 25 -8.37 9.55 -0.17
C ALA A 25 -8.76 8.10 0.18
N ALA A 26 -7.93 7.43 1.00
CA ALA A 26 -8.29 6.12 1.50
C ALA A 26 -9.42 6.25 2.55
N PRO A 27 -10.50 5.45 2.46
CA PRO A 27 -11.62 5.53 3.39
C PRO A 27 -11.30 5.01 4.81
N GLY A 28 -10.04 4.65 5.09
CA GLY A 28 -9.58 4.17 6.39
C GLY A 28 -8.19 3.53 6.33
N ALA A 29 -7.63 3.25 7.51
CA ALA A 29 -6.24 2.79 7.66
C ALA A 29 -5.96 1.47 6.93
N ALA A 30 -6.87 0.49 6.95
CA ALA A 30 -6.66 -0.76 6.21
C ALA A 30 -6.64 -0.55 4.69
N ALA A 31 -7.44 0.39 4.16
CA ALA A 31 -7.41 0.74 2.74
C ALA A 31 -6.11 1.45 2.37
N GLN A 32 -5.61 2.34 3.24
CA GLN A 32 -4.32 3.00 3.05
C GLN A 32 -3.17 1.99 3.09
N MET A 33 -3.20 1.02 4.02
CA MET A 33 -2.21 -0.06 4.11
C MET A 33 -2.19 -0.92 2.83
N ARG A 34 -3.37 -1.31 2.30
CA ARG A 34 -3.48 -2.04 1.02
C ARG A 34 -2.90 -1.24 -0.15
N SER A 35 -3.13 0.07 -0.17
CA SER A 35 -2.55 0.96 -1.18
C SER A 35 -1.03 0.94 -1.10
N ARG A 36 -0.47 1.17 0.10
CA ARG A 36 0.98 1.17 0.31
C ARG A 36 1.63 -0.14 -0.10
N CYS A 37 1.05 -1.30 0.25
CA CYS A 37 1.56 -2.59 -0.21
C CYS A 37 1.54 -2.73 -1.75
N SER A 38 0.50 -2.23 -2.42
CA SER A 38 0.47 -2.23 -3.88
C SER A 38 1.50 -1.28 -4.48
N ALA A 39 1.74 -0.13 -3.85
CA ALA A 39 2.79 0.79 -4.26
C ALA A 39 4.19 0.16 -4.11
N TYR A 40 4.46 -0.59 -3.04
CA TYR A 40 5.69 -1.39 -2.92
C TYR A 40 5.82 -2.42 -4.05
N ALA A 41 4.75 -3.19 -4.33
CA ALA A 41 4.79 -4.20 -5.40
C ALA A 41 4.99 -3.63 -6.81
N LEU A 42 4.59 -2.37 -7.01
CA LEU A 42 4.69 -1.65 -8.29
C LEU A 42 5.84 -0.64 -8.32
N GLU A 43 6.67 -0.62 -7.28
CA GLU A 43 7.80 0.30 -7.13
C GLU A 43 7.42 1.80 -7.26
N LEU A 44 6.21 2.15 -6.84
CA LEU A 44 5.67 3.52 -6.89
C LEU A 44 6.19 4.35 -5.71
N ARG A 45 7.43 4.81 -5.82
CA ARG A 45 8.15 5.54 -4.75
C ARG A 45 7.44 6.82 -4.33
N ASN A 46 6.91 7.58 -5.30
CA ASN A 46 6.22 8.84 -5.01
C ASN A 46 4.98 8.61 -4.15
N ASP A 47 4.16 7.62 -4.49
CA ASP A 47 2.98 7.23 -3.70
C ASP A 47 3.34 6.82 -2.26
N LEU A 48 4.47 6.14 -2.08
CA LEU A 48 4.94 5.76 -0.75
C LEU A 48 5.41 6.98 0.07
N LEU A 49 6.10 7.92 -0.57
CA LEU A 49 6.58 9.13 0.09
C LEU A 49 5.44 10.12 0.42
N THR A 50 4.40 10.21 -0.41
CA THR A 50 3.24 11.08 -0.15
C THR A 50 2.35 10.55 0.96
N THR A 51 2.27 9.23 1.13
CA THR A 51 1.47 8.58 2.17
C THR A 51 2.23 8.32 3.48
N TRP A 52 3.50 8.76 3.56
CA TRP A 52 4.31 8.67 4.77
C TRP A 52 3.96 9.81 5.73
N HIS A 53 4.01 9.53 7.03
CA HIS A 53 3.96 10.59 8.04
C HIS A 53 5.14 11.56 7.86
N PRO A 54 4.93 12.89 7.88
CA PRO A 54 5.99 13.87 7.62
C PRO A 54 7.20 13.69 8.55
N ASP A 55 6.97 13.39 9.83
CA ASP A 55 8.03 13.26 10.84
C ASP A 55 8.93 12.04 10.65
N THR A 56 8.47 10.98 9.97
CA THR A 56 9.24 9.73 9.81
C THR A 56 9.58 9.43 8.36
N ARG A 57 9.26 10.35 7.44
CA ARG A 57 9.46 10.17 6.00
C ARG A 57 10.96 10.23 5.67
N PRO A 58 11.54 9.20 5.03
CA PRO A 58 12.91 9.25 4.58
C PRO A 58 13.05 10.24 3.40
N ALA A 59 14.23 10.87 3.29
CA ALA A 59 14.53 11.79 2.18
C ALA A 59 14.55 11.08 0.81
N ALA A 60 14.97 9.81 0.78
CA ALA A 60 14.92 8.96 -0.40
C ALA A 60 14.53 7.53 0.01
N LEU A 61 13.69 6.89 -0.80
CA LEU A 61 13.30 5.50 -0.60
C LEU A 61 14.01 4.63 -1.64
N ALA A 62 14.94 3.79 -1.19
CA ALA A 62 15.58 2.77 -2.01
C ALA A 62 14.70 1.51 -2.03
N LEU A 63 13.88 1.34 -3.07
CA LEU A 63 13.25 0.07 -3.41
C LEU A 63 14.22 -0.70 -4.31
N GLU A 64 15.33 -1.18 -3.75
CA GLU A 64 16.21 -2.08 -4.48
C GLU A 64 15.73 -3.51 -4.20
N ALA A 65 14.97 -4.06 -5.15
CA ALA A 65 14.64 -5.47 -5.11
C ALA A 65 15.89 -6.28 -5.50
N PRO A 66 16.27 -7.33 -4.76
CA PRO A 66 17.36 -8.20 -5.19
C PRO A 66 17.08 -8.77 -6.59
N PRO A 67 18.10 -9.01 -7.44
CA PRO A 67 17.88 -9.55 -8.77
C PRO A 67 17.05 -10.85 -8.70
N GLY A 68 15.89 -10.86 -9.38
CA GLY A 68 14.95 -11.99 -9.35
C GLY A 68 13.78 -11.84 -8.37
N ALA A 69 13.81 -10.87 -7.46
CA ALA A 69 12.66 -10.49 -6.64
C ALA A 69 11.66 -9.67 -7.46
N ARG A 70 10.96 -10.32 -8.40
CA ARG A 70 9.69 -9.76 -8.86
C ARG A 70 8.74 -9.83 -7.69
N THR A 71 8.34 -8.67 -7.15
CA THR A 71 7.19 -8.50 -6.25
C THR A 71 5.90 -8.83 -6.99
N THR A 72 5.78 -10.09 -7.38
CA THR A 72 4.72 -10.64 -8.19
C THR A 72 3.55 -10.88 -7.25
N ARG A 73 2.59 -9.93 -7.22
CA ARG A 73 1.32 -10.00 -6.46
C ARG A 73 1.51 -10.24 -4.95
N LEU A 74 1.56 -9.15 -4.19
CA LEU A 74 1.56 -9.18 -2.72
C LEU A 74 0.15 -9.41 -2.16
N GLY A 75 -0.16 -10.64 -1.76
CA GLY A 75 -1.43 -10.93 -1.09
C GLY A 75 -1.45 -10.29 0.31
N LEU A 76 -2.35 -9.32 0.56
CA LEU A 76 -2.49 -8.74 1.89
C LEU A 76 -3.73 -9.26 2.61
N GLN A 77 -3.52 -9.95 3.73
CA GLN A 77 -4.59 -10.35 4.64
C GLN A 77 -4.57 -9.45 5.87
N VAL A 78 -5.60 -8.61 6.03
CA VAL A 78 -5.81 -7.85 7.27
C VAL A 78 -6.30 -8.82 8.34
N LYS A 79 -5.61 -8.87 9.48
CA LYS A 79 -5.97 -9.68 10.65
C LYS A 79 -6.81 -8.88 11.64
N ARG A 80 -6.39 -7.65 11.89
CA ARG A 80 -7.06 -6.76 12.85
C ARG A 80 -6.94 -5.32 12.41
N GLN A 81 -7.98 -4.53 12.65
CA GLN A 81 -7.94 -3.09 12.56
C GLN A 81 -8.60 -2.53 13.80
N VAL A 82 -7.93 -1.59 14.48
CA VAL A 82 -8.44 -0.92 15.67
C VAL A 82 -8.25 0.58 15.49
N VAL A 83 -9.31 1.36 15.73
CA VAL A 83 -9.21 2.82 15.83
C VAL A 83 -8.73 3.13 17.24
N THR A 84 -7.54 3.71 17.37
CA THR A 84 -6.87 3.99 18.64
C THR A 84 -6.99 5.46 19.05
N GLY A 85 -7.50 6.32 18.17
CA GLY A 85 -7.76 7.73 18.43
C GLY A 85 -8.62 8.37 17.34
N PRO A 86 -8.94 9.67 17.46
CA PRO A 86 -9.78 10.37 16.48
C PRO A 86 -9.16 10.40 15.08
N ASP A 87 -7.83 10.37 15.01
CA ASP A 87 -7.01 10.43 13.79
C ASP A 87 -6.01 9.26 13.70
N ARG A 88 -6.15 8.25 14.56
CA ARG A 88 -5.21 7.13 14.67
C ARG A 88 -5.90 5.79 14.59
N ALA A 89 -5.29 4.88 13.83
CA ALA A 89 -5.70 3.50 13.79
C ALA A 89 -4.49 2.59 13.56
N GLU A 90 -4.57 1.39 14.12
CA GLU A 90 -3.60 0.34 13.97
C GLU A 90 -4.16 -0.76 13.06
N VAL A 91 -3.32 -1.27 12.17
CA VAL A 91 -3.67 -2.33 11.23
C VAL A 91 -2.64 -3.44 11.35
N GLU A 92 -3.10 -4.61 11.77
CA GLU A 92 -2.32 -5.84 11.78
C GLU A 92 -2.63 -6.62 10.51
N PHE A 93 -1.58 -7.01 9.77
CA PHE A 93 -1.74 -7.67 8.48
C PHE A 93 -0.59 -8.63 8.19
N ILE A 94 -0.85 -9.55 7.27
CA ILE A 94 0.16 -10.44 6.69
C ILE A 94 0.31 -10.06 5.22
N ALA A 95 1.52 -9.70 4.82
CA ALA A 95 1.93 -9.60 3.42
C ALA A 95 2.56 -10.94 3.00
N ARG A 96 2.13 -11.47 1.84
CA ARG A 96 2.61 -12.72 1.25
C ARG A 96 3.20 -12.47 -0.11
#